data_AF-D8FJ23-F1
#
_entry.id   AF-D8FJ23-F1
#
_cell.length_a   1.000
_cell.length_b   1.000
_cell.length_c   1.000
_cell.angle_alpha   90.00
_cell.angle_beta   90.00
_cell.angle_gamma   90.00
#
_symmetry.space_group_name_H-M   'P 1'
#
loop_
_entity.id
_entity.type
_entity.pdbx_description
1 polymer ?
#
loop_
_entity_poly.entity_id
_entity_poly.type
_entity_poly.pdbx_seq_one_letter_code
_entity_poly.pdbx_strand_id
1 'polypeptide(L)' 'YNKNPKTIYIGGGTPSSIGWKRLEKIIDEVYKDYGFADEFTVECGRTDTFSSDLLRMLKEKGVDRISINPQSFNKEIIRN' A
#
# COMPACT_ATOMS: atom_id res chain seq x y z
N TYR A 1 -5.84 27.31 6.27
CA TYR A 1 -4.88 26.21 6.48
C TYR A 1 -5.04 25.21 5.36
N ASN A 2 -4.01 25.02 4.53
CA ASN A 2 -4.02 23.98 3.50
C ASN A 2 -3.95 22.62 4.21
N LYS A 3 -4.96 21.77 4.04
CA LYS A 3 -5.07 20.48 4.74
C LYS A 3 -4.28 19.35 4.05
N ASN A 4 -3.72 19.61 2.87
CA ASN A 4 -3.09 18.58 2.07
C ASN A 4 -1.76 18.15 2.70
N PRO A 5 -1.59 16.85 3.03
CA PRO A 5 -0.34 16.34 3.57
C PRO A 5 0.75 16.36 2.50
N LYS A 6 2.01 16.51 2.93
CA LYS A 6 3.16 16.35 2.04
C LYS A 6 3.37 14.88 1.67
N THR A 7 3.19 13.99 2.63
CA THR A 7 3.37 12.55 2.44
C THR A 7 2.28 11.77 3.15
N ILE A 8 1.86 10.66 2.55
CA ILE A 8 1.01 9.65 3.18
C ILE A 8 1.75 8.30 3.14
N TYR A 9 1.78 7.60 4.28
CA TYR A 9 2.31 6.24 4.39
C TYR A 9 1.25 5.34 5.03
N ILE A 10 0.79 4.32 4.30
CA ILE A 10 -0.05 3.25 4.84
C ILE A 10 0.85 2.04 5.12
N GLY A 11 1.10 1.75 6.39
CA GLY A 11 1.89 0.60 6.84
C GLY A 11 1.33 -0.10 8.07
N GLY A 12 2.14 -0.94 8.71
CA GLY A 12 1.81 -1.66 9.94
C GLY A 12 2.19 -3.14 9.83
N GLY A 13 1.19 -4.03 9.79
CA GLY A 13 1.43 -5.44 9.48
C GLY A 13 1.68 -5.64 7.99
N THR A 14 0.62 -5.95 7.24
CA THR A 14 0.68 -5.98 5.77
C THR A 14 -0.66 -5.45 5.27
N PRO A 15 -0.78 -4.14 5.03
CA PRO A 15 -2.02 -3.53 4.52
C PRO A 15 -2.54 -4.20 3.24
N SER A 16 -1.69 -4.79 2.42
CA SER A 16 -2.14 -5.59 1.26
C SER A 16 -2.91 -6.87 1.64
N SER A 17 -2.76 -7.40 2.85
CA SER A 17 -3.41 -8.64 3.31
C SER A 17 -4.93 -8.53 3.48
N ILE A 18 -5.50 -7.33 3.63
CA ILE A 18 -6.96 -7.16 3.73
C ILE A 18 -7.69 -7.27 2.38
N GLY A 19 -6.91 -7.41 1.29
CA GLY A 19 -7.40 -7.49 -0.09
C GLY A 19 -7.55 -6.11 -0.74
N TRP A 20 -7.31 -6.05 -2.05
CA TRP A 20 -7.23 -4.78 -2.80
C TRP A 20 -8.49 -3.93 -2.68
N LYS A 21 -9.70 -4.51 -2.70
CA LYS A 21 -10.97 -3.78 -2.58
C LYS A 21 -11.13 -3.06 -1.24
N ARG A 22 -10.61 -3.63 -0.15
CA ARG A 22 -10.70 -2.99 1.17
C ARG A 22 -9.64 -1.91 1.32
N LEU A 23 -8.44 -2.17 0.82
CA LEU A 23 -7.37 -1.18 0.78
C LEU A 23 -7.77 0.05 -0.07
N GLU A 24 -8.42 -0.18 -1.20
CA GLU A 24 -8.99 0.87 -2.05
C GLU A 24 -9.91 1.81 -1.28
N LYS A 25 -10.86 1.24 -0.51
CA LYS A 25 -11.77 2.03 0.34
C LYS A 25 -11.04 2.86 1.39
N ILE A 26 -9.96 2.33 1.96
CA ILE A 26 -9.16 3.09 2.94
C ILE A 26 -8.47 4.27 2.24
N ILE A 27 -7.87 4.04 1.07
CA ILE A 27 -7.23 5.11 0.29
C ILE A 27 -8.24 6.20 -0.07
N ASP A 28 -9.45 5.81 -0.49
CA ASP A 28 -10.52 6.74 -0.85
C ASP A 28 -10.98 7.60 0.33
N GLU A 29 -11.16 7.01 1.53
CA GLU A 29 -11.51 7.77 2.73
C GLU A 29 -10.36 8.69 3.18
N VAL A 30 -9.10 8.27 3.03
CA VAL A 30 -7.94 9.15 3.30
C VAL A 30 -7.94 10.35 2.37
N TYR A 31 -8.16 10.17 1.06
CA TYR A 31 -8.22 11.28 0.11
C TYR A 31 -9.42 12.20 0.33
N LYS A 32 -10.55 11.65 0.76
CA LYS A 32 -11.74 12.43 1.08
C LYS A 32 -11.51 13.38 2.28
N ASP A 33 -10.81 12.91 3.32
CA ASP A 33 -10.60 13.69 4.54
C ASP A 33 -9.38 14.62 4.48
N TYR A 34 -8.33 14.21 3.76
CA TYR A 34 -7.02 14.89 3.76
C TYR A 34 -6.60 15.42 2.38
N GLY A 35 -7.31 15.11 1.30
CA GLY A 35 -6.90 15.44 -0.06
C GLY A 35 -5.72 14.60 -0.56
N PHE A 36 -5.22 14.94 -1.74
CA PHE A 36 -4.05 14.28 -2.32
C PHE A 36 -2.75 14.72 -1.63
N ALA A 37 -1.81 13.77 -1.49
CA ALA A 37 -0.46 14.05 -1.06
C ALA A 37 0.47 14.29 -2.24
N ASP A 38 1.59 14.98 -2.02
CA ASP A 38 2.67 15.06 -3.01
C ASP A 38 3.32 13.68 -3.23
N GLU A 39 3.19 12.79 -2.24
CA GLU A 39 3.75 11.44 -2.27
C GLU A 39 2.94 10.46 -1.40
N PHE A 40 2.60 9.30 -1.97
CA PHE A 40 1.88 8.24 -1.30
C PHE A 40 2.64 6.92 -1.37
N THR A 41 2.89 6.32 -0.20
CA THR A 41 3.49 4.99 -0.08
C THR A 41 2.56 3.98 0.58
N VAL A 42 2.50 2.77 0.02
CA VAL A 42 1.79 1.63 0.63
C VAL A 42 2.75 0.49 0.92
N GLU A 43 2.71 -0.03 2.14
CA GLU A 43 3.46 -1.22 2.54
C GLU A 43 2.81 -2.50 2.04
N CYS A 44 3.59 -3.33 1.35
CA CYS A 44 3.23 -4.65 0.83
C CYS A 44 4.28 -5.65 1.34
N GLY A 45 4.20 -6.01 2.62
CA GLY A 45 5.21 -6.82 3.31
C GLY A 45 5.28 -8.29 2.86
N ARG A 46 4.16 -8.89 2.43
CA ARG A 46 4.16 -10.29 2.00
C ARG A 46 4.15 -10.42 0.48
N THR A 47 5.12 -11.16 -0.06
CA THR A 47 5.28 -11.38 -1.50
C THR A 47 4.11 -12.12 -2.15
N ASP A 48 3.35 -12.90 -1.38
CA ASP A 48 2.13 -13.59 -1.84
C ASP A 48 0.92 -12.66 -2.03
N THR A 49 0.98 -11.42 -1.53
CA THR A 49 -0.11 -10.44 -1.69
C THR A 49 -0.02 -9.63 -2.98
N PHE A 50 1.06 -9.76 -3.75
CA PHE A 50 1.30 -9.05 -5.01
C PHE A 50 0.49 -9.67 -6.16
N SER A 51 -0.80 -9.30 -6.23
CA SER A 51 -1.63 -9.59 -7.41
C SER A 51 -1.58 -8.44 -8.41
N SER A 52 -1.81 -8.74 -9.69
CA SER A 52 -1.93 -7.71 -10.74
C SER A 52 -3.06 -6.72 -10.46
N ASP A 53 -4.14 -7.17 -9.81
CA ASP A 53 -5.27 -6.31 -9.42
C ASP A 53 -4.87 -5.33 -8.32
N LEU A 54 -4.11 -5.76 -7.32
CA LEU A 54 -3.56 -4.87 -6.30
C LEU A 54 -2.68 -3.80 -6.94
N LEU A 55 -1.72 -4.20 -7.78
CA LEU A 55 -0.78 -3.26 -8.41
C LEU A 55 -1.49 -2.26 -9.33
N ARG A 56 -2.49 -2.73 -10.08
CA ARG A 56 -3.31 -1.87 -10.93
C ARG A 56 -4.09 -0.85 -10.10
N MET A 57 -4.76 -1.31 -9.04
CA MET A 57 -5.50 -0.43 -8.12
C MET A 57 -4.59 0.61 -7.48
N LEU A 58 -3.41 0.22 -6.96
CA LEU A 58 -2.45 1.16 -6.35
C LEU A 58 -2.02 2.24 -7.35
N LYS A 59 -1.74 1.84 -8.60
CA LYS A 59 -1.38 2.78 -9.67
C LYS A 59 -2.54 3.72 -10.02
N GLU A 60 -3.76 3.19 -10.15
CA GLU A 60 -4.97 3.96 -10.45
C GLU A 60 -5.31 4.96 -9.34
N LYS A 61 -5.00 4.63 -8.08
CA LYS A 61 -5.15 5.53 -6.94
C LYS A 61 -4.02 6.54 -6.77
N GLY A 62 -2.97 6.52 -7.61
CA GLY A 62 -1.87 7.47 -7.50
C GLY A 62 -0.89 7.15 -6.37
N VAL A 63 -0.70 5.87 -6.05
CA VAL A 63 0.37 5.44 -5.14
C VAL A 63 1.71 5.48 -5.87
N ASP A 64 2.62 6.33 -5.39
CA ASP A 64 3.93 6.55 -6.00
C ASP A 64 4.94 5.44 -5.67
N ARG A 65 4.83 4.87 -4.47
CA ARG A 65 5.80 3.88 -3.96
C ARG A 65 5.15 2.71 -3.25
N ILE A 66 5.80 1.57 -3.38
CA ILE A 66 5.49 0.37 -2.61
C ILE A 66 6.68 0.06 -1.72
N SER A 67 6.43 -0.07 -0.41
CA SER A 67 7.42 -0.55 0.56
C SER A 67 7.30 -2.07 0.66
N ILE A 68 8.35 -2.81 0.33
CA ILE A 68 8.37 -4.28 0.39
C ILE A 68 9.32 -4.68 1.51
N ASN A 69 8.85 -5.56 2.41
CA ASN A 69 9.66 -6.10 3.50
C ASN A 69 9.63 -7.64 3.49
N PRO A 70 10.31 -8.28 2.53
CA PRO A 70 10.34 -9.73 2.49
C PRO A 70 11.22 -10.25 3.64
N GLN A 71 10.69 -11.16 4.48
CA GLN A 71 11.46 -11.82 5.53
C GLN A 71 12.75 -12.49 4.99
N SER A 72 12.70 -12.96 3.74
CA SER A 72 13.87 -13.40 2.99
C SER A 72 13.57 -13.34 1.49
N PHE A 73 14.57 -13.03 0.68
CA PHE A 73 14.51 -13.25 -0.77
C PHE A 73 14.80 -14.71 -1.16
N ASN A 74 15.21 -15.54 -0.18
CA ASN A 74 15.46 -16.96 -0.37
C ASN A 74 14.19 -17.77 -0.06
N LYS A 75 13.58 -18.33 -1.11
CA LYS A 75 12.38 -19.17 -0.99
C LYS A 75 12.57 -20.40 -0.09
N GLU A 76 13.80 -20.86 0.13
CA GLU A 76 14.09 -22.03 0.97
C GLU A 76 13.97 -21.74 2.47
N ILE A 77 14.11 -20.48 2.90
CA ILE A 77 14.02 -20.10 4.32
C ILE A 77 12.55 -19.91 4.76
N ILE A 78 11.62 -19.76 3.82
CA ILE A 78 10.20 -19.41 4.08
C ILE A 78 9.33 -20.65 4.38
N ARG A 79 9.91 -21.86 4.38
CA ARG A 79 9.24 -23.10 4.82
C ARG A 79 9.77 -23.54 6.17
N ASN A 80 9.06 -23.17 7.24
CA ASN A 80 9.04 -23.92 8.50
C ASN A 80 7.61 -24.32 8.79
#